data_AF-A0A661C374-F1
#
_entry.id   AF-A0A661C374-F1
#
_cell.length_a   1.000
_cell.length_b   1.000
_cell.length_c   1.000
_cell.angle_alpha   90.00
_cell.angle_beta   90.00
_cell.angle_gamma   90.00
#
_symmetry.space_group_name_H-M   'P 1'
#
loop_
_entity.id
_entity.type
_entity.pdbx_description
1 polymer ?
#
loop_
_entity_poly.entity_id
_entity_poly.type
_entity_poly.pdbx_seq_one_letter_code
_entity_poly.pdbx_strand_id
1 'polypeptide(L)'
;ACVGGGSNAIGLFTAFLDDEEVKLIGVEPAGKGLDTGEHAATLTLGSKGAIHGFECYNLQDGEGNPLPVYSIASGLDYPGVGPQHCYLKDIKRVQYETADDKECLDAFMVMSRLEGIIPALESAHAIAYAMRTAATMSNDQTILVNLSGRGDKDADFVAEELGL
;
A
#
# COMPACT_ATOMS: atom_id res chain seq x y z
N ALA A 1 -2.02 -4.50 4.93
CA ALA A 1 -1.60 -3.16 5.42
C ALA A 1 -0.94 -2.41 4.27
N CYS A 2 -1.01 -1.08 4.21
CA CYS A 2 -0.39 -0.31 3.12
C CYS A 2 1.13 -0.18 3.30
N VAL A 3 1.86 -0.04 2.19
CA VAL A 3 3.33 -0.04 2.16
C VAL A 3 3.82 1.13 1.29
N GLY A 4 4.27 2.19 1.97
CA GLY A 4 5.25 3.15 1.43
C GLY A 4 6.63 2.71 1.89
N GLY A 5 7.21 3.39 2.88
CA GLY A 5 8.42 2.89 3.56
C GLY A 5 8.21 1.59 4.36
N GLY A 6 6.97 1.33 4.82
CA GLY A 6 6.55 0.02 5.35
C GLY A 6 6.47 -0.13 6.89
N SER A 7 6.60 0.95 7.66
CA SER A 7 6.58 0.91 9.14
C SER A 7 5.27 0.36 9.73
N ASN A 8 4.11 0.86 9.28
CA ASN A 8 2.80 0.40 9.76
C ASN A 8 2.58 -1.09 9.43
N ALA A 9 3.02 -1.52 8.24
CA ALA A 9 2.85 -2.89 7.77
C ALA A 9 3.72 -3.86 8.58
N ILE A 10 5.00 -3.54 8.76
CA ILE A 10 5.89 -4.43 9.53
C ILE A 10 5.49 -4.49 11.01
N GLY A 11 5.00 -3.39 11.57
CA GLY A 11 4.47 -3.36 12.94
C GLY A 11 3.33 -4.35 13.12
N LEU A 12 2.37 -4.39 12.18
CA LEU A 12 1.29 -5.39 12.21
C LEU A 12 1.83 -6.81 11.97
N PHE A 13 2.66 -7.00 10.94
CA PHE A 13 3.10 -8.32 10.50
C PHE A 13 3.97 -9.05 11.52
N THR A 14 4.75 -8.32 12.31
CA THR A 14 5.72 -8.89 13.26
C THR A 14 5.08 -9.91 14.20
N ALA A 15 3.84 -9.67 14.64
CA ALA A 15 3.13 -10.58 15.56
C ALA A 15 2.72 -11.90 14.92
N PHE A 16 2.70 -11.98 13.58
CA PHE A 16 2.16 -13.11 12.81
C PHE A 16 3.22 -13.78 11.94
N LEU A 17 4.50 -13.37 12.00
CA LEU A 17 5.54 -13.89 11.11
C LEU A 17 5.71 -15.41 11.23
N ASP A 18 5.52 -15.97 12.42
CA ASP A 18 5.65 -17.42 12.68
C ASP A 18 4.32 -18.18 12.47
N ASP A 19 3.21 -17.48 12.25
CA ASP A 19 1.90 -18.08 11.97
C ASP A 19 1.73 -18.36 10.47
N GLU A 20 2.18 -19.51 10.00
CA GLU A 20 2.19 -19.85 8.55
C GLU A 20 0.79 -19.84 7.90
N GLU A 21 -0.26 -20.12 8.67
CA GLU A 21 -1.64 -20.07 8.19
C GLU A 21 -2.14 -18.64 7.95
N VAL A 22 -1.46 -17.64 8.55
CA VAL A 22 -1.80 -16.22 8.40
C VAL A 22 -1.11 -15.66 7.16
N LYS A 23 -1.92 -15.35 6.14
CA LYS A 23 -1.49 -14.62 4.95
C LYS A 23 -1.19 -13.17 5.30
N LEU A 24 0.02 -12.73 4.98
CA LEU A 24 0.47 -11.36 5.20
C LEU A 24 0.52 -10.62 3.86
N ILE A 25 -0.26 -9.55 3.75
CA ILE A 25 -0.40 -8.77 2.51
C ILE A 25 -0.02 -7.31 2.74
N GLY A 26 1.05 -6.87 2.07
CA GLY A 26 1.42 -5.48 1.89
C GLY A 26 0.76 -4.90 0.63
N VAL A 27 0.23 -3.68 0.70
CA VAL A 27 -0.44 -3.03 -0.44
C VAL A 27 0.30 -1.75 -0.84
N GLU A 28 0.85 -1.73 -2.05
CA GLU A 28 1.57 -0.61 -2.62
C GLU A 28 0.65 0.26 -3.49
N PRO A 29 0.93 1.57 -3.63
CA PRO A 29 0.17 2.42 -4.53
C PRO A 29 0.52 2.14 -6.00
N ALA A 30 -0.49 1.74 -6.79
CA ALA A 30 -0.38 1.67 -8.25
C ALA A 30 -0.58 3.03 -8.93
N GLY A 31 -0.88 4.09 -8.18
CA GLY A 31 -1.08 5.45 -8.72
C GLY A 31 -2.15 5.46 -9.82
N LYS A 32 -1.81 5.98 -11.00
CA LYS A 32 -2.72 5.98 -12.17
C LYS A 32 -2.75 4.67 -12.95
N GLY A 33 -1.99 3.66 -12.51
CA GLY A 33 -1.87 2.37 -13.17
C GLY A 33 -0.40 1.97 -13.36
N LEU A 34 -0.12 0.68 -13.22
CA LEU A 34 1.23 0.11 -13.33
C LEU A 34 1.85 0.24 -14.72
N ASP A 35 1.06 0.53 -15.75
CA ASP A 35 1.46 0.73 -17.13
C ASP A 35 1.80 2.20 -17.48
N THR A 36 1.48 3.14 -16.61
CA THR A 36 1.59 4.58 -16.87
C THR A 36 2.94 5.20 -16.44
N GLY A 37 3.71 4.49 -15.62
CA GLY A 37 4.89 5.03 -14.93
C GLY A 37 4.57 5.97 -13.76
N GLU A 38 3.31 6.36 -13.58
CA GLU A 38 2.85 7.19 -12.46
C GLU A 38 2.34 6.28 -11.32
N HIS A 39 3.29 5.67 -10.60
CA HIS A 39 3.02 4.79 -9.46
C HIS A 39 4.15 4.82 -8.43
N ALA A 40 3.94 4.23 -7.26
CA ALA A 40 4.96 3.98 -6.23
C ALA A 40 5.02 2.49 -5.81
N ALA A 41 4.65 1.57 -6.73
CA ALA A 41 4.66 0.12 -6.54
C ALA A 41 6.08 -0.50 -6.56
N THR A 42 6.86 -0.20 -5.52
CA THR A 42 8.30 -0.47 -5.42
C THR A 42 8.66 -1.97 -5.42
N LEU A 43 7.98 -2.79 -4.63
CA LEU A 43 8.22 -4.23 -4.56
C LEU A 43 7.64 -4.96 -5.77
N THR A 44 6.63 -4.39 -6.41
CA THR A 44 5.99 -4.93 -7.61
C THR A 44 6.87 -4.75 -8.85
N LEU A 45 7.40 -3.53 -9.09
CA LEU A 45 8.10 -3.18 -10.34
C LEU A 45 9.56 -2.76 -10.16
N GLY A 46 10.02 -2.57 -8.93
CA GLY A 46 11.38 -2.14 -8.63
C GLY A 46 12.43 -3.23 -8.77
N SER A 47 13.67 -2.81 -8.64
CA SER A 47 14.86 -3.66 -8.67
C SER A 47 15.71 -3.44 -7.42
N LYS A 48 16.65 -4.34 -7.14
CA LYS A 48 17.55 -4.17 -5.98
C LYS A 48 18.56 -3.06 -6.26
N GLY A 49 18.71 -2.15 -5.32
CA GLY A 49 19.61 -1.00 -5.39
C GLY A 49 19.86 -0.42 -4.01
N ALA A 50 20.50 0.75 -3.97
CA ALA A 50 20.73 1.49 -2.73
C ALA A 50 20.13 2.90 -2.84
N ILE A 51 19.34 3.28 -1.84
CA ILE A 51 18.75 4.61 -1.72
C ILE A 51 18.70 4.97 -0.24
N HIS A 52 18.91 6.25 0.07
CA HIS A 52 18.78 6.79 1.44
C HIS A 52 19.57 6.02 2.52
N GLY A 53 20.71 5.41 2.15
CA GLY A 53 21.65 4.78 3.09
C GLY A 53 21.42 3.29 3.38
N PHE A 54 20.56 2.61 2.61
CA PHE A 54 20.33 1.17 2.76
C PHE A 54 20.12 0.49 1.40
N GLU A 55 20.41 -0.82 1.34
CA GLU A 55 20.09 -1.67 0.19
C GLU A 55 18.64 -2.17 0.29
N CYS A 56 17.87 -1.99 -0.78
CA CYS A 56 16.47 -2.41 -0.84
C CYS A 56 16.01 -2.60 -2.28
N TYR A 57 14.74 -2.99 -2.46
CA TYR A 57 14.04 -2.72 -3.70
C TYR A 57 13.77 -1.22 -3.81
N ASN A 58 14.02 -0.66 -4.99
CA ASN A 58 13.64 0.71 -5.33
C ASN A 58 13.20 0.79 -6.81
N LEU A 59 12.44 1.84 -7.14
CA LEU A 59 12.15 2.23 -8.52
C LEU A 59 13.33 3.08 -9.02
N GLN A 60 14.10 2.53 -9.96
CA GLN A 60 15.33 3.15 -10.46
C GLN A 60 15.51 2.89 -11.96
N ASP A 61 16.26 3.76 -12.62
CA ASP A 61 16.66 3.59 -14.02
C ASP A 61 17.81 2.58 -14.18
N GLY A 62 18.28 2.39 -15.43
CA GLY A 62 19.38 1.46 -15.74
C GLY A 62 20.74 1.89 -15.18
N GLU A 63 20.89 3.13 -14.73
CA GLU A 63 22.09 3.66 -14.09
C GLU A 63 22.00 3.61 -12.55
N GLY A 64 20.84 3.21 -12.00
CA GLY A 64 20.58 3.16 -10.57
C GLY A 64 20.11 4.48 -9.97
N ASN A 65 19.73 5.47 -10.79
CA ASN A 65 19.13 6.70 -10.29
C ASN A 65 17.66 6.45 -9.91
N PRO A 66 17.18 6.95 -8.76
CA PRO A 66 15.77 6.82 -8.39
C PRO A 66 14.83 7.47 -9.42
N LEU A 67 13.77 6.77 -9.79
CA LEU A 67 12.73 7.29 -10.67
C LEU A 67 11.79 8.23 -9.89
N PRO A 68 11.20 9.24 -10.55
CA PRO A 68 10.04 9.92 -9.99
C PRO A 68 8.89 8.91 -9.82
N VAL A 69 8.12 9.10 -8.77
CA VAL A 69 6.99 8.23 -8.41
C VAL A 69 5.74 9.08 -8.21
N TYR A 70 4.60 8.40 -8.13
CA TYR A 70 3.32 9.05 -7.89
C TYR A 70 2.38 8.15 -7.08
N SER A 71 1.63 8.78 -6.17
CA SER A 71 0.44 8.23 -5.54
C SER A 71 -0.46 9.39 -5.12
N ILE A 72 -1.79 9.18 -5.17
CA ILE A 72 -2.73 10.12 -4.54
C ILE A 72 -2.50 10.25 -3.01
N ALA A 73 -1.93 9.23 -2.38
CA ALA A 73 -1.59 9.22 -0.96
C ALA A 73 -0.13 9.64 -0.75
N SER A 74 0.10 10.89 -0.36
CA SER A 74 1.47 11.43 -0.16
C SER A 74 2.35 10.59 0.78
N GLY A 75 1.78 9.91 1.79
CA GLY A 75 2.54 9.02 2.67
C GLY A 75 3.00 7.71 2.03
N LEU A 76 2.50 7.35 0.85
CA LEU A 76 2.94 6.20 0.06
C LEU A 76 3.81 6.58 -1.14
N ASP A 77 3.96 7.87 -1.44
CA ASP A 77 4.71 8.40 -2.59
C ASP A 77 6.22 8.34 -2.35
N TYR A 78 6.77 7.13 -2.36
CA TYR A 78 8.17 6.84 -2.05
C TYR A 78 8.75 5.78 -2.99
N PRO A 79 9.89 6.03 -3.66
CA PRO A 79 10.46 5.09 -4.63
C PRO A 79 11.24 3.92 -3.99
N GLY A 80 11.37 3.89 -2.67
CA GLY A 80 12.08 2.83 -1.94
C GLY A 80 11.15 2.07 -1.00
N VAL A 81 11.71 1.10 -0.27
CA VAL A 81 10.97 0.38 0.77
C VAL A 81 11.92 -0.15 1.83
N GLY A 82 11.45 -0.34 3.06
CA GLY A 82 12.26 -0.89 4.14
C GLY A 82 12.87 -2.27 3.78
N PRO A 83 14.16 -2.51 4.10
CA PRO A 83 14.87 -3.74 3.70
C PRO A 83 14.24 -5.02 4.27
N GLN A 84 13.53 -4.94 5.41
CA GLN A 84 12.83 -6.09 5.98
C GLN A 84 11.69 -6.57 5.07
N HIS A 85 10.99 -5.67 4.38
CA HIS A 85 9.98 -6.06 3.39
C HIS A 85 10.60 -6.71 2.17
N CYS A 86 11.79 -6.25 1.76
CA CYS A 86 12.56 -6.88 0.68
C CYS A 86 12.87 -8.34 1.01
N TYR A 87 13.40 -8.58 2.22
CA TYR A 87 13.67 -9.92 2.71
C TYR A 87 12.41 -10.78 2.77
N LEU A 88 11.32 -10.26 3.34
CA LEU A 88 10.05 -10.99 3.49
C LEU A 88 9.38 -11.31 2.15
N LYS A 89 9.55 -10.45 1.14
CA LYS A 89 9.17 -10.73 -0.25
C LYS A 89 9.99 -11.87 -0.82
N ASP A 90 11.32 -11.80 -0.70
CA ASP A 90 12.25 -12.77 -1.31
C ASP A 90 12.02 -14.19 -0.78
N ILE A 91 11.77 -14.33 0.52
CA ILE A 91 11.42 -15.62 1.15
C ILE A 91 9.93 -15.99 0.99
N LYS A 92 9.14 -15.14 0.32
CA LYS A 92 7.70 -15.32 0.05
C LYS A 92 6.84 -15.41 1.31
N ARG A 93 7.29 -14.85 2.43
CA ARG A 93 6.51 -14.81 3.68
C ARG A 93 5.40 -13.77 3.61
N VAL A 94 5.66 -12.65 2.95
CA VAL A 94 4.69 -11.57 2.71
C VAL A 94 4.46 -11.45 1.21
N GLN A 95 3.21 -11.31 0.80
CA GLN A 95 2.83 -11.00 -0.57
C GLN A 95 2.60 -9.49 -0.68
N TYR A 96 2.99 -8.92 -1.81
CA TYR A 96 2.85 -7.50 -2.09
C TYR A 96 1.95 -7.34 -3.30
N GLU A 97 0.88 -6.60 -3.07
CA GLU A 97 -0.22 -6.37 -3.99
C GLU A 97 -0.38 -4.87 -4.18
N THR A 98 -1.25 -4.45 -5.08
CA THR A 98 -1.44 -3.02 -5.38
C THR A 98 -2.89 -2.58 -5.31
N ALA A 99 -3.09 -1.29 -5.10
CA ALA A 99 -4.35 -0.61 -5.31
C ALA A 99 -4.09 0.70 -6.05
N ASP A 100 -4.88 0.99 -7.08
CA ASP A 100 -4.78 2.26 -7.81
C ASP A 100 -5.54 3.39 -7.08
N ASP A 101 -5.35 4.62 -7.56
CA ASP A 101 -5.94 5.80 -6.92
C ASP A 101 -7.48 5.77 -6.93
N LYS A 102 -8.09 5.18 -7.98
CA LYS A 102 -9.53 5.05 -8.07
C LYS A 102 -10.05 4.09 -7.00
N GLU A 103 -9.42 2.93 -6.87
CA GLU A 103 -9.75 1.95 -5.84
C GLU A 103 -9.56 2.54 -4.43
N CYS A 104 -8.52 3.35 -4.23
CA CYS A 104 -8.28 4.08 -2.99
C CYS A 104 -9.42 5.05 -2.66
N LEU A 105 -9.84 5.90 -3.61
CA LEU A 105 -10.94 6.86 -3.42
C LEU A 105 -12.27 6.15 -3.16
N ASP A 106 -12.56 5.08 -3.90
CA ASP A 106 -13.76 4.27 -3.68
C ASP A 106 -13.78 3.69 -2.25
N ALA A 107 -12.66 3.13 -1.77
CA ALA A 107 -12.54 2.60 -0.41
C ALA A 107 -12.66 3.69 0.67
N PHE A 108 -12.08 4.87 0.44
CA PHE A 108 -12.22 6.03 1.33
C PHE A 108 -13.69 6.40 1.51
N MET A 109 -14.43 6.50 0.40
CA MET A 109 -15.85 6.87 0.41
C MET A 109 -16.72 5.80 1.04
N VAL A 110 -16.44 4.51 0.77
CA VAL A 110 -17.17 3.39 1.36
C VAL A 110 -17.02 3.37 2.88
N MET A 111 -15.80 3.49 3.40
CA MET A 111 -15.54 3.56 4.84
C MET A 111 -16.24 4.76 5.50
N SER A 112 -16.16 5.91 4.86
CA SER A 112 -16.75 7.15 5.38
C SER A 112 -18.29 7.07 5.43
N ARG A 113 -18.92 6.47 4.41
CA ARG A 113 -20.38 6.41 4.29
C ARG A 113 -21.02 5.27 5.07
N LEU A 114 -20.39 4.09 5.08
CA LEU A 114 -20.97 2.89 5.68
C LEU A 114 -20.59 2.74 7.15
N GLU A 115 -19.33 3.03 7.50
CA GLU A 115 -18.80 2.79 8.84
C GLU A 115 -18.64 4.08 9.67
N GLY A 116 -18.80 5.26 9.04
CA GLY A 116 -18.61 6.55 9.71
C GLY A 116 -17.15 6.82 10.09
N ILE A 117 -16.20 6.15 9.43
CA ILE A 117 -14.76 6.28 9.67
C ILE A 117 -14.15 6.95 8.44
N ILE A 118 -13.45 8.07 8.64
CA ILE A 118 -12.71 8.75 7.57
C ILE A 118 -11.27 8.21 7.58
N PRO A 119 -10.89 7.29 6.68
CA PRO A 119 -9.54 6.71 6.67
C PRO A 119 -8.55 7.69 6.05
N ALA A 120 -7.28 7.64 6.45
CA ALA A 120 -6.24 8.28 5.65
C ALA A 120 -6.13 7.61 4.28
N LEU A 121 -5.80 8.35 3.21
CA LEU A 121 -5.67 7.79 1.86
C LEU A 121 -4.65 6.64 1.80
N GLU A 122 -3.60 6.70 2.63
CA GLU A 122 -2.64 5.61 2.77
C GLU A 122 -3.34 4.33 3.24
N SER A 123 -4.22 4.42 4.25
CA SER A 123 -4.95 3.26 4.78
C SER A 123 -6.02 2.77 3.81
N ALA A 124 -6.64 3.69 3.06
CA ALA A 124 -7.66 3.36 2.08
C ALA A 124 -7.14 2.42 0.98
N HIS A 125 -5.85 2.47 0.61
CA HIS A 125 -5.24 1.47 -0.28
C HIS A 125 -5.34 0.05 0.28
N ALA A 126 -5.06 -0.14 1.57
CA ALA A 126 -5.16 -1.45 2.20
C ALA A 126 -6.60 -1.95 2.28
N ILE A 127 -7.55 -1.03 2.49
CA ILE A 127 -8.99 -1.33 2.54
C ILE A 127 -9.51 -1.67 1.14
N ALA A 128 -9.07 -0.96 0.11
CA ALA A 128 -9.42 -1.21 -1.28
C ALA A 128 -9.05 -2.64 -1.69
N TYR A 129 -7.82 -3.05 -1.44
CA TYR A 129 -7.39 -4.44 -1.65
C TYR A 129 -8.24 -5.44 -0.84
N ALA A 130 -8.51 -5.13 0.44
CA ALA A 130 -9.29 -6.01 1.31
C ALA A 130 -10.71 -6.20 0.79
N MET A 131 -11.38 -5.13 0.33
CA MET A 131 -12.71 -5.18 -0.28
C MET A 131 -12.72 -6.02 -1.56
N ARG A 132 -11.75 -5.80 -2.45
CA ARG A 132 -11.60 -6.57 -3.68
C ARG A 132 -11.40 -8.06 -3.40
N THR A 133 -10.56 -8.38 -2.43
CA THR A 133 -10.26 -9.77 -2.04
C THR A 133 -11.46 -10.42 -1.36
N ALA A 134 -12.10 -9.73 -0.42
CA ALA A 134 -13.25 -10.22 0.33
C ALA A 134 -14.43 -10.61 -0.58
N ALA A 135 -14.62 -9.92 -1.71
CA ALA A 135 -15.65 -10.28 -2.69
C ALA A 135 -15.48 -11.68 -3.30
N THR A 136 -14.30 -12.28 -3.18
CA THR A 136 -13.96 -13.62 -3.67
C THR A 136 -13.82 -14.66 -2.56
N MET A 137 -13.90 -14.24 -1.29
CA MET A 137 -13.71 -15.09 -0.12
C MET A 137 -15.01 -15.73 0.37
N SER A 138 -14.90 -16.83 1.11
CA SER A 138 -16.02 -17.41 1.82
C SER A 138 -16.28 -16.68 3.16
N ASN A 139 -17.51 -16.73 3.64
CA ASN A 139 -17.96 -15.98 4.83
C ASN A 139 -17.30 -16.42 6.16
N ASP A 140 -16.62 -17.56 6.18
CA ASP A 140 -15.88 -18.09 7.33
C ASP A 140 -14.44 -17.56 7.42
N GLN A 141 -13.97 -16.85 6.40
CA GLN A 141 -12.63 -16.25 6.39
C GLN A 141 -12.65 -14.84 6.97
N THR A 142 -11.55 -14.44 7.60
CA THR A 142 -11.41 -13.11 8.24
C THR A 142 -10.21 -12.35 7.66
N ILE A 143 -10.37 -11.04 7.49
CA ILE A 143 -9.30 -10.12 7.11
C ILE A 143 -9.09 -9.12 8.23
N LEU A 144 -7.84 -8.95 8.68
CA LEU A 144 -7.43 -7.86 9.56
C LEU A 144 -6.72 -6.78 8.74
N VAL A 145 -7.25 -5.56 8.74
CA VAL A 145 -6.66 -4.42 8.04
C VAL A 145 -6.06 -3.44 9.06
N ASN A 146 -4.81 -3.02 8.85
CA ASN A 146 -4.22 -1.94 9.64
C ASN A 146 -4.77 -0.59 9.15
N LEU A 147 -5.61 0.06 9.95
CA LEU A 147 -6.06 1.42 9.71
C LEU A 147 -5.00 2.41 10.23
N SER A 148 -3.93 2.56 9.44
CA SER A 148 -2.69 3.24 9.86
C SER A 148 -2.85 4.71 10.25
N GLY A 149 -3.93 5.37 9.83
CA GLY A 149 -4.21 6.76 10.17
C GLY A 149 -5.64 7.19 9.82
N ARG A 150 -6.01 8.35 10.36
CA ARG A 150 -7.28 9.05 10.09
C ARG A 150 -7.11 10.07 8.95
N GLY A 151 -8.18 10.30 8.19
CA GLY A 151 -8.17 11.07 6.95
C GLY A 151 -8.51 12.55 7.09
N ASP A 152 -8.47 13.15 8.28
CA ASP A 152 -8.76 14.59 8.44
C ASP A 152 -7.87 15.45 7.53
N LYS A 153 -6.62 15.04 7.32
CA LYS A 153 -5.65 15.73 6.45
C LYS A 153 -5.99 15.61 4.95
N ASP A 154 -6.77 14.61 4.58
CA ASP A 154 -7.06 14.25 3.19
C ASP A 154 -8.47 14.69 2.76
N ALA A 155 -9.35 15.02 3.71
CA ALA A 155 -10.77 15.23 3.46
C ALA A 155 -11.07 16.34 2.44
N ASP A 156 -10.44 17.50 2.58
CA ASP A 156 -10.62 18.64 1.66
C ASP A 156 -10.15 18.28 0.24
N PHE A 157 -8.98 17.64 0.14
CA PHE A 157 -8.42 17.19 -1.13
C PHE A 157 -9.33 16.16 -1.81
N VAL A 158 -9.83 15.17 -1.06
CA VAL A 158 -10.76 14.16 -1.60
C VAL A 158 -12.09 14.78 -2.03
N ALA A 159 -12.61 15.75 -1.28
CA ALA A 159 -13.82 16.46 -1.66
C ALA A 159 -13.65 17.23 -2.98
N GLU A 160 -12.52 17.90 -3.17
CA GLU A 160 -12.17 18.58 -4.42
C GLU A 160 -12.03 17.58 -5.58
N GLU A 161 -11.27 16.51 -5.40
CA GLU A 161 -11.04 15.48 -6.43
C GLU A 161 -12.34 14.80 -6.89
N LEU A 162 -13.29 14.63 -5.98
CA LEU A 162 -14.59 14.01 -6.25
C LEU A 162 -15.70 15.02 -6.62
N GLY A 163 -15.43 16.32 -6.55
CA GLY A 163 -16.40 17.38 -6.82
C GLY A 163 -17.62 17.40 -5.87
N LEU A 164 -17.38 17.18 -4.57
CA LEU A 164 -18.41 17.15 -3.53
C LEU A 164 -18.76 18.51 -2.92
#